data_AF-A0A2A2LM51-F1
#
_entry.id   AF-A0A2A2LM51-F1
#
_cell.length_a   1.000
_cell.length_b   1.000
_cell.length_c   1.000
_cell.angle_alpha   90.00
_cell.angle_beta   90.00
_cell.angle_gamma   90.00
#
_symmetry.space_group_name_H-M   'P 1'
#
loop_
_entity.id
_entity.type
_entity.pdbx_description
1 polymer ?
#
loop_
_entity_poly.entity_id
_entity_poly.type
_entity_poly.pdbx_seq_one_letter_code
_entity_poly.pdbx_strand_id
1 'polypeptide(L)'
;MDRSRMPDFYDSQNKEIKMIIAAIFEKSTDLEEFARIIMSMKSALNNPDAFDKWLKNEEIELKEPSIQKAAKKESPRGGGFPAYRIEKDLFDPDYNRDFTNVKDTGRTFTRGGREYFRPIGSRRFAIKVLGKYEDDKWLGSSGDASTGEWPVAYHSTQESNALDIVKQGFDTNKCRRFAYGKGIFCTPDPRTALAYGNNLDYNGKSYRMIFQLRVDPSKIEVVKKKDSQMGEYWIVPNEDSIRAYGICCFPVD
;
A
#
# COMPACT_ATOMS: atom_id res chain seq x y z
N MET A 1 0.04 6.53 -30.42
CA MET A 1 1.21 5.82 -31.00
C MET A 1 0.72 4.66 -31.85
N ASP A 2 1.48 4.23 -32.86
CA ASP A 2 1.11 3.12 -33.74
C ASP A 2 1.75 1.80 -33.29
N ARG A 3 0.92 0.77 -33.04
CA ARG A 3 1.35 -0.56 -32.62
C ARG A 3 2.09 -1.32 -33.73
N SER A 4 1.90 -0.93 -34.99
CA SER A 4 2.59 -1.52 -36.15
C SER A 4 4.10 -1.30 -36.14
N ARG A 5 4.61 -0.43 -35.25
CA ARG A 5 6.03 -0.08 -35.10
C ARG A 5 6.86 -1.11 -34.31
N MET A 6 6.22 -2.08 -33.66
CA MET A 6 6.92 -3.07 -32.83
C MET A 6 6.53 -4.53 -33.10
N PRO A 7 6.31 -4.97 -34.36
CA PRO A 7 5.69 -6.27 -34.65
C PRO A 7 6.57 -7.41 -34.14
N ASP A 8 7.88 -7.41 -34.43
CA ASP A 8 8.82 -8.43 -33.97
C ASP A 8 8.94 -8.47 -32.43
N PHE A 9 8.99 -7.30 -31.79
CA PHE A 9 9.07 -7.20 -30.33
C PHE A 9 7.78 -7.73 -29.68
N TYR A 10 6.61 -7.32 -30.17
CA TYR A 10 5.32 -7.74 -29.63
C TYR A 10 5.05 -9.22 -29.89
N ASP A 11 5.29 -9.71 -31.11
CA ASP A 11 4.97 -11.07 -31.51
C ASP A 11 5.87 -12.14 -30.92
N SER A 12 7.08 -11.76 -30.50
CA SER A 12 7.97 -12.63 -29.74
C SER A 12 7.52 -12.90 -28.29
N GLN A 13 6.43 -12.28 -27.83
CA GLN A 13 5.91 -12.46 -26.47
C GLN A 13 4.75 -13.45 -26.39
N ASN A 14 4.54 -14.06 -25.21
CA ASN A 14 3.36 -14.89 -24.95
C ASN A 14 2.11 -14.02 -24.76
N LYS A 15 0.94 -14.68 -24.72
CA LYS A 15 -0.37 -14.01 -24.61
C LYS A 15 -0.47 -13.07 -23.39
N GLU A 16 0.10 -13.44 -22.26
CA GLU A 16 0.05 -12.65 -21.02
C GLU A 16 0.88 -11.37 -21.13
N ILE A 17 2.12 -11.49 -21.61
CA ILE A 17 3.03 -10.35 -21.81
C ILE A 17 2.48 -9.43 -22.91
N LYS A 18 1.87 -9.97 -23.97
CA LYS A 18 1.19 -9.17 -25.00
C LYS A 18 0.10 -8.27 -24.41
N MET A 19 -0.73 -8.78 -23.50
CA MET A 19 -1.75 -7.95 -22.83
C MET A 19 -1.13 -6.83 -21.98
N ILE A 20 -0.03 -7.13 -21.27
CA ILE A 20 0.68 -6.13 -20.45
C ILE A 20 1.28 -5.03 -21.34
N ILE A 21 1.96 -5.41 -22.43
CA ILE A 21 2.54 -4.46 -23.39
C ILE A 21 1.44 -3.59 -24.00
N ALA A 22 0.31 -4.18 -24.41
CA ALA A 22 -0.81 -3.45 -24.98
C ALA A 22 -1.40 -2.41 -24.01
N ALA A 23 -1.54 -2.78 -22.72
CA ALA A 23 -2.05 -1.89 -21.68
C ALA A 23 -1.07 -0.76 -21.33
N ILE A 24 0.25 -1.03 -21.30
CA ILE A 24 1.27 -0.01 -21.09
C ILE A 24 1.29 0.96 -22.28
N PHE A 25 1.20 0.43 -23.50
CA PHE A 25 1.18 1.23 -24.72
C PHE A 25 -0.03 2.17 -24.81
N GLU A 26 -1.21 1.74 -24.37
CA GLU A 26 -2.42 2.58 -24.32
C GLU A 26 -2.30 3.74 -23.33
N LYS A 27 -1.54 3.55 -22.25
CA LYS A 27 -1.39 4.52 -21.16
C LYS A 27 -0.19 5.45 -21.31
N SER A 28 0.77 5.07 -22.14
CA SER A 28 1.99 5.87 -22.37
C SER A 28 1.68 7.03 -23.32
N THR A 29 2.27 8.19 -23.06
CA THR A 29 2.07 9.39 -23.88
C THR A 29 2.95 9.40 -25.13
N ASP A 30 4.13 8.79 -25.04
CA ASP A 30 5.08 8.64 -26.14
C ASP A 30 5.88 7.33 -26.06
N LEU A 31 6.71 7.08 -27.09
CA LEU A 31 7.50 5.85 -27.22
C LEU A 31 8.65 5.79 -26.21
N GLU A 32 9.15 6.92 -25.73
CA GLU A 32 10.23 6.96 -24.75
C GLU A 32 9.71 6.57 -23.36
N GLU A 33 8.54 7.09 -22.96
CA GLU A 33 7.83 6.67 -21.76
C GLU A 33 7.48 5.19 -21.81
N PHE A 34 6.90 4.73 -22.92
CA PHE A 34 6.64 3.32 -23.16
C PHE A 34 7.92 2.48 -23.03
N ALA A 35 8.99 2.87 -23.72
CA ALA A 35 10.25 2.16 -23.72
C ALA A 35 10.91 2.12 -22.34
N ARG A 36 10.83 3.20 -21.54
CA ARG A 36 11.31 3.20 -20.15
C ARG A 36 10.56 2.18 -19.30
N ILE A 37 9.23 2.11 -19.44
CA ILE A 37 8.42 1.16 -18.69
C ILE A 37 8.72 -0.27 -19.14
N ILE A 38 8.79 -0.54 -20.44
CA ILE A 38 9.16 -1.88 -20.95
C ILE A 38 10.59 -2.26 -20.54
N MET A 39 11.55 -1.33 -20.61
CA MET A 39 12.94 -1.55 -20.17
C MET A 39 12.99 -1.96 -18.70
N SER A 40 12.15 -1.36 -17.85
CA SER A 40 12.05 -1.73 -16.45
C SER A 40 11.60 -3.18 -16.22
N MET A 41 10.88 -3.77 -17.17
CA MET A 41 10.42 -5.16 -17.15
C MET A 41 11.11 -6.03 -18.22
N LYS A 42 12.27 -5.61 -18.75
CA LYS A 42 12.95 -6.31 -19.85
C LYS A 42 13.24 -7.79 -19.56
N SER A 43 13.58 -8.13 -18.32
CA SER A 43 13.82 -9.52 -17.90
C SER A 43 12.56 -10.39 -17.86
N ALA A 44 11.37 -9.77 -17.87
CA ALA A 44 10.08 -10.45 -17.92
C ALA A 44 9.64 -10.79 -19.34
N LEU A 45 10.30 -10.22 -20.34
CA LEU A 45 10.01 -10.50 -21.74
C LEU A 45 10.47 -11.91 -22.07
N ASN A 46 9.68 -12.61 -22.89
CA ASN A 46 10.10 -13.90 -23.42
C ASN A 46 11.28 -13.77 -24.38
N ASN A 47 11.40 -12.60 -25.04
CA ASN A 47 12.53 -12.27 -25.89
C ASN A 47 13.01 -10.83 -25.61
N PRO A 48 13.92 -10.66 -24.63
CA PRO A 48 14.48 -9.36 -24.29
C PRO A 48 15.32 -8.74 -25.42
N ASP A 49 15.96 -9.56 -26.25
CA ASP A 49 16.80 -9.09 -27.37
C ASP A 49 15.96 -8.45 -28.47
N ALA A 50 14.73 -8.93 -28.68
CA ALA A 50 13.78 -8.31 -29.60
C ALA A 50 13.42 -6.88 -29.16
N PHE A 51 13.38 -6.62 -27.86
CA PHE A 51 13.16 -5.27 -27.32
C PHE A 51 14.36 -4.35 -27.54
N ASP A 52 15.59 -4.83 -27.33
CA ASP A 52 16.80 -4.05 -27.61
C ASP A 52 16.93 -3.70 -29.09
N LYS A 53 16.63 -4.66 -29.97
CA LYS A 53 16.61 -4.43 -31.41
C LYS A 53 15.56 -3.38 -31.78
N TRP A 54 14.39 -3.44 -31.15
CA TRP A 54 13.33 -2.43 -31.34
C TRP A 54 13.76 -1.04 -30.86
N LEU A 55 14.32 -0.91 -29.65
CA LEU A 55 14.86 0.35 -29.11
C LEU A 55 15.87 1.00 -30.07
N LYS A 56 16.78 0.19 -30.60
CA LYS A 56 17.80 0.64 -31.55
C LYS A 56 17.19 1.08 -32.88
N ASN A 57 16.20 0.35 -33.39
CA ASN A 57 15.51 0.69 -34.64
C ASN A 57 14.68 1.99 -34.52
N GLU A 58 14.16 2.26 -33.32
CA GLU A 58 13.40 3.48 -33.02
C GLU A 58 14.27 4.65 -32.58
N GLU A 59 15.60 4.47 -32.53
CA GLU A 59 16.59 5.48 -32.10
C GLU A 59 16.29 6.05 -30.69
N ILE A 60 15.73 5.23 -29.80
CA ILE A 60 15.36 5.64 -28.44
C ILE A 60 16.55 5.47 -27.49
N GLU A 61 17.14 6.56 -27.02
CA GLU A 61 18.18 6.57 -25.99
C GLU A 61 17.59 6.68 -24.58
N LEU A 62 17.72 5.62 -23.78
CA LEU A 62 17.28 5.63 -22.39
C LEU A 62 18.47 5.94 -21.47
N LYS A 63 18.48 7.13 -20.86
CA LYS A 63 19.52 7.53 -19.88
C LYS A 63 19.38 6.69 -18.60
N GLU A 64 20.39 5.90 -18.25
CA GLU A 64 20.44 5.24 -16.95
C GLU A 64 20.50 6.29 -15.81
N PRO A 65 19.70 6.15 -14.74
CA PRO A 65 19.85 7.01 -13.56
C PRO A 65 21.23 6.80 -12.93
N SER A 66 21.94 7.89 -12.64
CA SER A 66 23.26 7.88 -12.01
C SER A 66 23.21 7.26 -10.61
N ILE A 67 23.64 6.00 -10.49
CA ILE A 67 23.83 5.31 -9.20
C ILE A 67 25.19 5.74 -8.62
N GLN A 68 25.17 6.36 -7.43
CA GLN A 68 26.37 6.56 -6.64
C GLN A 68 26.99 5.21 -6.27
N LYS A 69 28.28 5.06 -6.57
CA LYS A 69 29.11 3.89 -6.25
C LYS A 69 29.13 3.64 -4.74
N ALA A 70 28.64 2.48 -4.32
CA ALA A 70 29.08 1.83 -3.08
C ALA A 70 29.26 0.33 -3.31
N ALA A 71 30.54 -0.05 -3.32
CA ALA A 71 31.15 -1.37 -3.09
C ALA A 71 30.43 -2.67 -3.53
N LYS A 72 31.07 -3.36 -4.48
CA LYS A 72 30.94 -4.81 -4.72
C LYS A 72 31.12 -5.62 -3.43
N LYS A 73 30.19 -6.53 -3.15
CA LYS A 73 30.49 -7.92 -2.76
C LYS A 73 29.29 -8.85 -3.05
N GLU A 74 29.54 -9.69 -4.05
CA GLU A 74 29.00 -11.02 -4.40
C GLU A 74 27.55 -11.44 -4.05
N SER A 75 26.87 -11.87 -5.11
CA SER A 75 25.61 -12.64 -5.16
C SER A 75 25.81 -14.07 -4.64
N PRO A 76 24.73 -14.76 -4.20
CA PRO A 76 24.07 -15.65 -5.16
C PRO A 76 22.53 -15.66 -5.10
N ARG A 77 21.95 -15.60 -6.30
CA ARG A 77 20.67 -16.21 -6.75
C ARG A 77 19.38 -15.74 -6.07
N GLY A 78 18.64 -14.92 -6.82
CA GLY A 78 17.22 -14.64 -6.57
C GLY A 78 16.74 -13.48 -7.44
N GLY A 79 16.43 -13.75 -8.71
CA GLY A 79 15.81 -12.78 -9.60
C GLY A 79 14.43 -12.39 -9.08
N GLY A 80 14.31 -11.17 -8.55
CA GLY A 80 13.05 -10.57 -8.12
C GLY A 80 12.68 -9.42 -9.02
N PHE A 81 11.53 -9.54 -9.68
CA PHE A 81 10.89 -8.54 -10.54
C PHE A 81 10.73 -7.16 -9.87
N PRO A 82 10.67 -6.04 -10.61
CA PRO A 82 10.41 -4.71 -10.03
C PRO A 82 9.01 -4.58 -9.40
N ALA A 83 7.99 -5.30 -9.86
CA ALA A 83 6.70 -5.34 -9.14
C ALA A 83 6.86 -6.01 -7.76
N TYR A 84 7.66 -7.09 -7.70
CA TYR A 84 8.06 -7.75 -6.45
C TYR A 84 9.01 -6.88 -5.61
N ARG A 85 9.77 -5.99 -6.25
CA ARG A 85 10.67 -5.02 -5.62
C ARG A 85 9.90 -3.84 -5.02
N ILE A 86 8.91 -3.31 -5.75
CA ILE A 86 7.95 -2.30 -5.28
C ILE A 86 7.14 -2.86 -4.10
N GLU A 87 6.68 -4.10 -4.17
CA GLU A 87 6.02 -4.75 -3.01
C GLU A 87 6.98 -4.91 -1.83
N LYS A 88 8.24 -5.31 -2.04
CA LYS A 88 9.25 -5.39 -0.97
C LYS A 88 9.69 -4.03 -0.40
N ASP A 89 9.60 -2.97 -1.19
CA ASP A 89 9.97 -1.62 -0.76
C ASP A 89 8.79 -0.90 -0.07
N LEU A 90 7.55 -1.30 -0.37
CA LEU A 90 6.34 -0.75 0.25
C LEU A 90 5.90 -1.52 1.50
N PHE A 91 6.24 -2.80 1.61
CA PHE A 91 5.89 -3.65 2.75
C PHE A 91 7.12 -4.08 3.54
N ASP A 92 6.90 -4.44 4.80
CA ASP A 92 7.93 -4.93 5.70
C ASP A 92 7.51 -6.30 6.28
N PRO A 93 7.76 -7.40 5.55
CA PRO A 93 7.21 -8.72 5.88
C PRO A 93 7.59 -9.23 7.28
N ASP A 94 8.71 -8.78 7.84
CA ASP A 94 9.18 -9.19 9.17
C ASP A 94 8.21 -8.72 10.29
N TYR A 95 7.42 -7.69 10.01
CA TYR A 95 6.37 -7.18 10.90
C TYR A 95 4.97 -7.64 10.53
N ASN A 96 4.81 -8.55 9.56
CA ASN A 96 3.52 -9.20 9.30
C ASN A 96 3.04 -9.94 10.56
N ARG A 97 1.72 -10.00 10.74
CA ARG A 97 1.10 -10.68 11.88
C ARG A 97 -0.14 -11.43 11.43
N ASP A 98 -0.24 -12.68 11.86
CA ASP A 98 -1.42 -13.51 11.64
C ASP A 98 -2.34 -13.42 12.86
N PHE A 99 -3.53 -12.83 12.67
CA PHE A 99 -4.58 -12.71 13.68
C PHE A 99 -5.74 -13.69 13.46
N THR A 100 -5.65 -14.60 12.48
CA THR A 100 -6.75 -15.50 12.07
C THR A 100 -7.21 -16.43 13.18
N ASN A 101 -6.27 -16.90 14.02
CA ASN A 101 -6.54 -17.84 15.11
C ASN A 101 -6.36 -17.24 16.51
N VAL A 102 -6.25 -15.91 16.61
CA VAL A 102 -6.01 -15.21 17.88
C VAL A 102 -7.32 -15.03 18.64
N LYS A 103 -7.30 -15.21 19.97
CA LYS A 103 -8.44 -14.98 20.87
C LYS A 103 -8.05 -14.00 21.97
N ASP A 104 -8.80 -12.92 22.09
CA ASP A 104 -8.57 -11.82 23.03
C ASP A 104 -9.66 -11.61 24.07
N THR A 105 -10.48 -12.64 24.29
CA THR A 105 -11.57 -12.60 25.26
C THR A 105 -11.07 -12.11 26.62
N GLY A 106 -11.67 -11.02 27.11
CA GLY A 106 -11.33 -10.42 28.41
C GLY A 106 -10.02 -9.61 28.46
N ARG A 107 -9.39 -9.33 27.31
CA ARG A 107 -8.16 -8.52 27.24
C ARG A 107 -8.44 -7.11 26.74
N THR A 108 -7.78 -6.14 27.37
CA THR A 108 -7.73 -4.75 26.93
C THR A 108 -6.35 -4.46 26.33
N PHE A 109 -6.31 -3.71 25.24
CA PHE A 109 -5.07 -3.29 24.60
C PHE A 109 -5.05 -1.77 24.51
N THR A 110 -3.89 -1.19 24.83
CA THR A 110 -3.68 0.25 24.83
C THR A 110 -2.48 0.61 23.97
N ARG A 111 -2.63 1.68 23.19
CA ARG A 111 -1.55 2.33 22.43
C ARG A 111 -1.70 3.84 22.53
N GLY A 112 -0.61 4.55 22.76
CA GLY A 112 -0.59 6.01 22.89
C GLY A 112 -1.69 6.58 23.80
N GLY A 113 -1.92 5.95 24.95
CA GLY A 113 -2.91 6.38 25.95
C GLY A 113 -4.38 6.05 25.63
N ARG A 114 -4.68 5.33 24.53
CA ARG A 114 -6.06 4.97 24.15
C ARG A 114 -6.25 3.47 23.97
N GLU A 115 -7.40 2.98 24.41
CA GLU A 115 -7.83 1.60 24.16
C GLU A 115 -8.12 1.38 22.68
N TYR A 116 -7.82 0.18 22.19
CA TYR A 116 -8.21 -0.24 20.85
C TYR A 116 -8.44 -1.76 20.80
N PHE A 117 -9.16 -2.20 19.77
CA PHE A 117 -9.37 -3.62 19.50
C PHE A 117 -8.35 -4.10 18.46
N ARG A 118 -7.68 -5.24 18.71
CA ARG A 118 -6.80 -5.85 17.70
C ARG A 118 -7.63 -6.38 16.52
N PRO A 119 -7.07 -6.45 15.30
CA PRO A 119 -7.81 -6.85 14.09
C PRO A 119 -7.94 -8.38 14.01
N ILE A 120 -8.62 -8.97 15.00
CA ILE A 120 -8.83 -10.42 15.14
C ILE A 120 -9.58 -10.98 13.93
N GLY A 121 -9.10 -12.10 13.38
CA GLY A 121 -9.64 -12.72 12.16
C GLY A 121 -8.93 -12.28 10.87
N SER A 122 -7.98 -11.34 10.94
CA SER A 122 -7.25 -10.87 9.76
C SER A 122 -5.87 -11.50 9.59
N ARG A 123 -5.35 -11.45 8.37
CA ARG A 123 -3.91 -11.40 8.12
C ARG A 123 -3.49 -9.94 7.96
N ARG A 124 -2.53 -9.51 8.79
CA ARG A 124 -2.01 -8.13 8.77
C ARG A 124 -0.68 -8.08 8.06
N PHE A 125 -0.62 -7.31 6.99
CA PHE A 125 0.58 -6.99 6.22
C PHE A 125 1.13 -5.65 6.69
N ALA A 126 2.42 -5.59 7.06
CA ALA A 126 3.03 -4.35 7.54
C ALA A 126 3.51 -3.49 6.37
N ILE A 127 3.20 -2.19 6.41
CA ILE A 127 3.72 -1.21 5.45
C ILE A 127 5.09 -0.75 5.95
N LYS A 128 6.04 -0.57 5.03
CA LYS A 128 7.39 -0.10 5.35
C LYS A 128 7.34 1.40 5.68
N VAL A 129 7.52 1.71 6.96
CA VAL A 129 7.35 3.06 7.51
C VAL A 129 8.50 3.55 8.39
N LEU A 130 9.42 2.67 8.78
CA LEU A 130 10.57 3.03 9.61
C LEU A 130 11.46 4.05 8.88
N GLY A 131 11.77 5.14 9.56
CA GLY A 131 12.55 6.25 8.98
C GLY A 131 11.84 7.06 7.89
N LYS A 132 10.52 6.86 7.68
CA LYS A 132 9.73 7.65 6.70
C LYS A 132 9.29 9.02 7.25
N TYR A 133 9.23 9.15 8.57
CA TYR A 133 8.75 10.34 9.27
C TYR A 133 9.87 10.96 10.13
N GLU A 134 9.58 12.06 10.81
CA GLU A 134 10.54 12.79 11.66
C GLU A 134 11.18 11.92 12.75
N ASP A 135 10.43 10.95 13.28
CA ASP A 135 10.92 9.90 14.16
C ASP A 135 10.06 8.63 14.05
N ASP A 136 10.43 7.58 14.78
CA ASP A 136 9.68 6.31 14.86
C ASP A 136 8.97 6.11 16.22
N LYS A 137 8.95 7.12 17.11
CA LYS A 137 8.34 7.01 18.45
C LYS A 137 6.83 6.75 18.39
N TRP A 138 6.18 7.31 17.37
CA TRP A 138 4.76 7.10 17.07
C TRP A 138 4.38 5.62 16.90
N LEU A 139 5.33 4.75 16.50
CA LEU A 139 5.16 3.30 16.37
C LEU A 139 5.33 2.53 17.70
N GLY A 140 5.61 3.22 18.80
CA GLY A 140 5.86 2.64 20.11
C GLY A 140 4.78 1.65 20.61
N SER A 141 5.12 0.95 21.68
CA SER A 141 4.29 -0.08 22.30
C SER A 141 4.17 0.04 23.83
N SER A 142 4.60 1.18 24.38
CA SER A 142 4.51 1.54 25.80
C SER A 142 3.06 1.64 26.30
N GLY A 143 2.13 1.97 25.41
CA GLY A 143 0.75 2.30 25.76
C GLY A 143 0.55 3.73 26.25
N ASP A 144 1.60 4.57 26.28
CA ASP A 144 1.56 5.93 26.84
C ASP A 144 1.91 6.99 25.79
N ALA A 145 1.02 7.96 25.60
CA ALA A 145 1.22 9.08 24.69
C ALA A 145 2.40 9.98 25.09
N SER A 146 2.76 10.04 26.38
CA SER A 146 3.86 10.88 26.87
C SER A 146 5.23 10.47 26.29
N THR A 147 5.34 9.24 25.79
CA THR A 147 6.54 8.71 25.13
C THR A 147 6.67 9.13 23.66
N GLY A 148 5.66 9.83 23.12
CA GLY A 148 5.52 10.11 21.69
C GLY A 148 4.78 9.00 20.92
N GLU A 149 4.31 7.95 21.59
CA GLU A 149 3.53 6.88 20.97
C GLU A 149 2.13 7.35 20.55
N TRP A 150 1.72 6.97 19.34
CA TRP A 150 0.42 7.35 18.80
C TRP A 150 -0.63 6.25 19.00
N PRO A 151 -1.89 6.60 19.34
CA PRO A 151 -3.03 5.68 19.32
C PRO A 151 -3.17 4.87 18.03
N VAL A 152 -3.68 3.65 18.16
CA VAL A 152 -4.04 2.81 17.00
C VAL A 152 -5.48 3.09 16.58
N ALA A 153 -5.69 3.20 15.27
CA ALA A 153 -7.02 3.28 14.66
C ALA A 153 -7.10 2.45 13.37
N TYR A 154 -8.29 2.42 12.78
CA TYR A 154 -8.60 1.73 11.55
C TYR A 154 -9.38 2.61 10.58
N HIS A 155 -9.10 2.45 9.29
CA HIS A 155 -9.81 3.14 8.22
C HIS A 155 -10.05 2.17 7.06
N SER A 156 -11.28 2.17 6.56
CA SER A 156 -11.62 1.44 5.34
C SER A 156 -11.61 2.37 4.15
N THR A 157 -11.21 1.87 2.98
CA THR A 157 -11.22 2.62 1.73
C THR A 157 -11.57 1.70 0.56
N GLN A 158 -11.78 2.29 -0.61
CA GLN A 158 -11.96 1.56 -1.86
C GLN A 158 -10.60 1.15 -2.43
N GLU A 159 -10.55 0.05 -3.16
CA GLU A 159 -9.32 -0.52 -3.74
C GLU A 159 -8.49 0.50 -4.52
N SER A 160 -9.16 1.33 -5.33
CA SER A 160 -8.52 2.36 -6.16
C SER A 160 -7.71 3.38 -5.35
N ASN A 161 -8.05 3.60 -4.08
CA ASN A 161 -7.34 4.52 -3.20
C ASN A 161 -6.28 3.84 -2.33
N ALA A 162 -6.36 2.51 -2.16
CA ALA A 162 -5.51 1.79 -1.22
C ALA A 162 -4.03 1.86 -1.65
N LEU A 163 -3.73 1.69 -2.94
CA LEU A 163 -2.36 1.75 -3.44
C LEU A 163 -1.72 3.13 -3.22
N ASP A 164 -2.48 4.21 -3.42
CA ASP A 164 -2.03 5.57 -3.17
C ASP A 164 -1.68 5.75 -1.68
N ILE A 165 -2.55 5.32 -0.77
CA ILE A 165 -2.31 5.43 0.67
C ILE A 165 -1.04 4.69 1.09
N VAL A 166 -0.77 3.51 0.53
CA VAL A 166 0.47 2.75 0.82
C VAL A 166 1.71 3.52 0.34
N LYS A 167 1.67 4.07 -0.88
CA LYS A 167 2.82 4.76 -1.48
C LYS A 167 3.11 6.09 -0.80
N GLN A 168 2.12 6.98 -0.74
CA GLN A 168 2.31 8.39 -0.39
C GLN A 168 1.63 8.81 0.91
N GLY A 169 0.84 7.93 1.54
CA GLY A 169 0.02 8.30 2.71
C GLY A 169 -1.34 8.89 2.32
N PHE A 170 -2.05 9.42 3.31
CA PHE A 170 -3.35 10.03 3.08
C PHE A 170 -3.21 11.35 2.30
N ASP A 171 -4.26 11.69 1.56
CA ASP A 171 -4.38 12.98 0.86
C ASP A 171 -5.79 13.52 1.16
N THR A 172 -5.86 14.56 1.99
CA THR A 172 -7.15 15.14 2.37
C THR A 172 -7.91 15.76 1.20
N ASN A 173 -7.24 16.10 0.10
CA ASN A 173 -7.89 16.60 -1.11
C ASN A 173 -8.65 15.49 -1.85
N LYS A 174 -8.33 14.22 -1.60
CA LYS A 174 -9.06 13.05 -2.10
C LYS A 174 -10.19 12.62 -1.17
N CYS A 175 -10.25 13.11 0.07
CA CYS A 175 -11.34 12.80 0.99
C CYS A 175 -12.69 13.34 0.49
N ARG A 176 -13.75 12.56 0.66
CA ARG A 176 -15.13 12.87 0.28
C ARG A 176 -16.06 12.49 1.44
N ARG A 177 -17.28 13.03 1.45
CA ARG A 177 -18.36 12.68 2.40
C ARG A 177 -18.00 12.96 3.87
N PHE A 178 -18.09 14.24 4.23
CA PHE A 178 -17.77 14.77 5.56
C PHE A 178 -18.98 14.77 6.50
N ALA A 179 -19.48 13.58 6.86
CA ALA A 179 -20.75 13.43 7.59
C ALA A 179 -20.78 14.12 8.97
N TYR A 180 -19.63 14.28 9.62
CA TYR A 180 -19.51 14.87 10.96
C TYR A 180 -18.43 15.97 11.04
N GLY A 181 -18.00 16.50 9.89
CA GLY A 181 -16.89 17.46 9.82
C GLY A 181 -15.85 17.09 8.75
N LYS A 182 -15.06 18.08 8.32
CA LYS A 182 -14.01 17.88 7.32
C LYS A 182 -12.79 17.23 7.98
N GLY A 183 -12.41 16.05 7.47
CA GLY A 183 -11.22 15.33 7.95
C GLY A 183 -11.21 13.87 7.53
N ILE A 184 -10.24 13.13 8.07
CA ILE A 184 -10.05 11.71 7.84
C ILE A 184 -10.74 10.94 8.97
N PHE A 185 -11.71 10.10 8.60
CA PHE A 185 -12.49 9.30 9.54
C PHE A 185 -11.73 8.03 9.91
N CYS A 186 -11.61 7.73 11.20
CA CYS A 186 -11.04 6.47 11.67
C CYS A 186 -11.71 6.02 12.97
N THR A 187 -11.41 4.80 13.43
CA THR A 187 -12.02 4.21 14.62
C THR A 187 -11.03 3.29 15.34
N PRO A 188 -11.07 3.17 16.67
CA PRO A 188 -10.26 2.19 17.41
C PRO A 188 -10.80 0.75 17.30
N ASP A 189 -11.98 0.54 16.68
CA ASP A 189 -12.60 -0.77 16.48
C ASP A 189 -12.54 -1.20 15.00
N PRO A 190 -11.82 -2.29 14.66
CA PRO A 190 -11.70 -2.74 13.27
C PRO A 190 -13.06 -3.19 12.70
N ARG A 191 -14.00 -3.66 13.53
CA ARG A 191 -15.35 -4.06 13.08
C ARG A 191 -16.14 -2.86 12.58
N THR A 192 -15.99 -1.74 13.27
CA THR A 192 -16.59 -0.47 12.90
C THR A 192 -16.05 0.01 11.55
N ALA A 193 -14.75 -0.14 11.27
CA ALA A 193 -14.18 0.17 9.95
C ALA A 193 -14.66 -0.81 8.86
N LEU A 194 -14.72 -2.11 9.17
CA LEU A 194 -15.16 -3.15 8.23
C LEU A 194 -16.60 -2.98 7.74
N ALA A 195 -17.47 -2.35 8.53
CA ALA A 195 -18.85 -2.05 8.14
C ALA A 195 -18.94 -1.09 6.93
N TYR A 196 -17.87 -0.35 6.63
CA TYR A 196 -17.78 0.58 5.51
C TYR A 196 -16.90 0.05 4.37
N GLY A 197 -16.31 -1.14 4.52
CA GLY A 197 -15.46 -1.76 3.50
C GLY A 197 -16.23 -2.54 2.46
N ASN A 198 -15.76 -2.43 1.22
CA ASN A 198 -16.23 -3.27 0.12
C ASN A 198 -15.51 -4.62 0.14
N ASN A 199 -16.18 -5.62 -0.42
CA ASN A 199 -15.55 -6.90 -0.72
C ASN A 199 -14.58 -6.74 -1.89
N LEU A 200 -13.44 -7.42 -1.81
CA LEU A 200 -12.39 -7.49 -2.80
C LEU A 200 -12.18 -8.96 -3.15
N ASP A 201 -12.34 -9.30 -4.43
CA ASP A 201 -12.17 -10.67 -4.90
C ASP A 201 -10.75 -10.88 -5.43
N TYR A 202 -10.06 -11.86 -4.88
CA TYR A 202 -8.70 -12.22 -5.26
C TYR A 202 -8.53 -13.73 -5.25
N ASN A 203 -8.09 -14.30 -6.38
CA ASN A 203 -7.88 -15.74 -6.55
C ASN A 203 -9.09 -16.61 -6.14
N GLY A 204 -10.30 -16.19 -6.52
CA GLY A 204 -11.54 -16.93 -6.22
C GLY A 204 -11.97 -16.88 -4.76
N LYS A 205 -11.39 -15.99 -3.95
CA LYS A 205 -11.78 -15.74 -2.56
C LYS A 205 -12.12 -14.28 -2.38
N SER A 206 -13.08 -14.00 -1.50
CA SER A 206 -13.49 -12.64 -1.19
C SER A 206 -12.90 -12.19 0.15
N TYR A 207 -12.49 -10.93 0.21
CA TYR A 207 -11.86 -10.33 1.38
C TYR A 207 -12.41 -8.94 1.66
N ARG A 208 -12.35 -8.49 2.90
CA ARG A 208 -12.44 -7.06 3.25
C ARG A 208 -11.09 -6.57 3.75
N MET A 209 -10.72 -5.37 3.31
CA MET A 209 -9.47 -4.72 3.68
C MET A 209 -9.75 -3.48 4.52
N ILE A 210 -8.97 -3.29 5.59
CA ILE A 210 -8.86 -2.02 6.30
C ILE A 210 -7.39 -1.67 6.52
N PHE A 211 -7.08 -0.38 6.57
CA PHE A 211 -5.79 0.10 7.05
C PHE A 211 -5.75 0.06 8.57
N GLN A 212 -4.60 -0.34 9.11
CA GLN A 212 -4.20 -0.12 10.48
C GLN A 212 -3.35 1.15 10.54
N LEU A 213 -3.74 2.04 11.44
CA LEU A 213 -3.28 3.42 11.48
C LEU A 213 -2.66 3.76 12.84
N ARG A 214 -1.79 4.76 12.84
CA ARG A 214 -1.37 5.52 14.02
C ARG A 214 -1.85 6.95 13.88
N VAL A 215 -2.33 7.54 14.96
CA VAL A 215 -3.01 8.84 14.94
C VAL A 215 -2.40 9.78 15.96
N ASP A 216 -2.11 11.03 15.60
CA ASP A 216 -1.62 12.02 16.56
C ASP A 216 -2.66 12.23 17.67
N PRO A 217 -2.35 11.89 18.94
CA PRO A 217 -3.32 11.95 20.03
C PRO A 217 -3.88 13.35 20.28
N SER A 218 -3.12 14.41 19.95
CA SER A 218 -3.51 15.81 20.13
C SER A 218 -4.52 16.31 19.09
N LYS A 219 -4.72 15.54 18.01
CA LYS A 219 -5.54 15.93 16.85
C LYS A 219 -6.83 15.12 16.72
N ILE A 220 -7.08 14.19 17.65
CA ILE A 220 -8.27 13.33 17.65
C ILE A 220 -9.49 14.12 18.11
N GLU A 221 -10.48 14.26 17.24
CA GLU A 221 -11.83 14.65 17.59
C GLU A 221 -12.73 13.41 17.69
N VAL A 222 -13.27 13.12 18.88
CA VAL A 222 -14.19 11.99 19.09
C VAL A 222 -15.61 12.43 18.71
N VAL A 223 -16.08 12.01 17.53
CA VAL A 223 -17.40 12.38 16.99
C VAL A 223 -18.51 11.40 17.34
N LYS A 224 -18.17 10.16 17.70
CA LYS A 224 -19.08 9.22 18.35
C LYS A 224 -18.35 8.47 19.46
N LYS A 225 -19.05 8.26 20.57
CA LYS A 225 -18.53 7.52 21.73
C LYS A 225 -18.76 6.01 21.58
N LYS A 226 -18.04 5.24 22.38
CA LYS A 226 -18.01 3.77 22.39
C LYS A 226 -19.38 3.11 22.61
N ASP A 227 -20.29 3.77 23.33
CA ASP A 227 -21.65 3.34 23.62
C ASP A 227 -22.66 3.62 22.49
N SER A 228 -22.23 4.28 21.41
CA SER A 228 -23.09 4.48 20.25
C SER A 228 -23.33 3.17 19.50
N GLN A 229 -24.49 3.04 18.84
CA GLN A 229 -24.81 1.86 18.02
C GLN A 229 -23.79 1.57 16.91
N MET A 230 -22.99 2.56 16.52
CA MET A 230 -21.98 2.43 15.46
C MET A 230 -20.55 2.27 16.00
N GLY A 231 -20.37 2.25 17.32
CA GLY A 231 -19.06 2.27 17.96
C GLY A 231 -18.39 3.64 17.96
N GLU A 232 -17.17 3.70 18.51
CA GLU A 232 -16.39 4.94 18.62
C GLU A 232 -15.85 5.37 17.25
N TYR A 233 -15.94 6.67 16.95
CA TYR A 233 -15.44 7.27 15.71
C TYR A 233 -14.65 8.54 15.98
N TRP A 234 -13.54 8.68 15.26
CA TRP A 234 -12.64 9.81 15.30
C TRP A 234 -12.60 10.55 13.97
N ILE A 235 -12.40 11.85 14.03
CA ILE A 235 -11.95 12.67 12.90
C ILE A 235 -10.57 13.22 13.24
N VAL A 236 -9.69 13.22 12.25
CA VAL A 236 -8.43 13.97 12.29
C VAL A 236 -8.33 14.95 11.12
N PRO A 237 -7.67 16.10 11.32
CA PRO A 237 -7.80 17.24 10.42
C PRO A 237 -7.07 17.05 9.07
N ASN A 238 -5.94 16.36 9.06
CA ASN A 238 -5.06 16.26 7.89
C ASN A 238 -4.18 15.01 7.89
N GLU A 239 -3.50 14.80 6.76
CA GLU A 239 -2.57 13.69 6.49
C GLU A 239 -1.35 13.66 7.41
N ASP A 240 -0.90 14.80 7.96
CA ASP A 240 0.22 14.83 8.92
C ASP A 240 -0.15 14.20 10.27
N SER A 241 -1.45 14.18 10.59
CA SER A 241 -1.99 13.71 11.88
C SER A 241 -2.29 12.20 11.88
N ILE A 242 -2.01 11.48 10.79
CA ILE A 242 -2.40 10.07 10.63
C ILE A 242 -1.48 9.29 9.69
N ARG A 243 -1.07 8.10 10.12
CA ARG A 243 -0.07 7.29 9.41
C ARG A 243 -0.58 5.87 9.22
N ALA A 244 -0.68 5.43 7.98
CA ALA A 244 -0.91 4.01 7.68
C ALA A 244 0.38 3.22 7.92
N TYR A 245 0.30 2.14 8.69
CA TYR A 245 1.44 1.28 8.96
C TYR A 245 1.14 -0.21 8.76
N GLY A 246 -0.11 -0.57 8.47
CA GLY A 246 -0.47 -1.94 8.11
C GLY A 246 -1.77 -2.02 7.32
N ILE A 247 -1.98 -3.16 6.69
CA ILE A 247 -3.20 -3.54 6.00
C ILE A 247 -3.70 -4.83 6.63
N CYS A 248 -4.95 -4.85 7.08
CA CYS A 248 -5.60 -6.02 7.65
C CYS A 248 -6.59 -6.58 6.64
N CYS A 249 -6.35 -7.80 6.16
CA CYS A 249 -7.23 -8.50 5.23
C CYS A 249 -8.03 -9.57 5.98
N PHE A 250 -9.35 -9.45 5.94
CA PHE A 250 -10.31 -10.36 6.56
C PHE A 250 -10.95 -11.21 5.47
N PRO A 251 -10.93 -12.55 5.57
CA PRO A 251 -11.71 -13.38 4.66
C PRO A 251 -13.21 -13.07 4.82
N VAL A 252 -13.93 -13.09 3.71
CA VAL A 252 -15.39 -13.07 3.66
C VAL A 252 -15.80 -14.51 3.34
N ASP A 253 -16.52 -15.12 4.26
CA ASP A 253 -17.10 -16.45 4.08
C ASP A 253 -18.27 -16.44 3.08
#